data_AF-A0A821LLS6-F1
#
_entry.id   AF-A0A821LLS6-F1
#
_cell.length_a   1.000
_cell.length_b   1.000
_cell.length_c   1.000
_cell.angle_alpha   90.00
_cell.angle_beta   90.00
_cell.angle_gamma   90.00
#
_symmetry.space_group_name_H-M   'P 1'
#
loop_
_entity.id
_entity.type
_entity.pdbx_description
1 polymer ?
#
loop_
_entity_poly.entity_id
_entity_poly.type
_entity_poly.pdbx_seq_one_letter_code
_entity_poly.pdbx_strand_id
1 'polypeptide(L)'
;MLNILANGTETLSSDGQRLSDESLQIQIILPTLKEELSKVKLSVEESNAFLQGVRYNQDILNQDLASLQEKIDDFLHVSYDGTLVWK
;
A
#
# COMPACT_ATOMS: atom_id res chain seq x y z
N MET A 1 0.13 -19.03 -59.15
CA MET A 1 1.12 -18.12 -58.54
C MET A 1 0.50 -16.76 -58.21
N LEU A 2 -0.23 -16.12 -59.15
CA LEU A 2 -0.96 -14.85 -58.91
C LEU A 2 -1.96 -14.89 -57.73
N ASN A 3 -2.76 -15.94 -57.58
CA ASN A 3 -3.70 -16.06 -56.44
C ASN A 3 -3.01 -16.17 -55.07
N ILE A 4 -1.81 -16.75 -55.01
CA ILE A 4 -1.07 -16.89 -53.74
C ILE A 4 -0.52 -15.52 -53.32
N LEU A 5 -0.02 -14.74 -54.29
CA LEU A 5 0.45 -13.39 -54.03
C LEU A 5 -0.69 -12.45 -53.64
N ALA A 6 -1.83 -12.52 -54.34
CA ALA A 6 -3.02 -11.74 -54.00
C ALA A 6 -3.54 -12.04 -52.59
N ASN A 7 -3.72 -13.32 -52.24
CA ASN A 7 -4.11 -13.72 -50.88
C ASN A 7 -3.09 -13.29 -49.83
N GLY A 8 -1.78 -13.36 -50.15
CA GLY A 8 -0.71 -12.91 -49.27
C GLY A 8 -0.78 -11.41 -48.99
N THR A 9 -1.04 -10.60 -50.01
CA THR A 9 -1.21 -9.14 -49.88
C THR A 9 -2.45 -8.77 -49.09
N GLU A 10 -3.57 -9.46 -49.31
CA GLU A 10 -4.81 -9.25 -48.53
C GLU A 10 -4.63 -9.61 -47.06
N THR A 11 -3.98 -10.74 -46.78
CA THR A 11 -3.68 -11.17 -45.40
C THR A 11 -2.79 -10.13 -44.71
N LEU A 12 -1.72 -9.68 -45.38
CA LEU A 12 -0.82 -8.67 -44.85
C LEU A 12 -1.53 -7.33 -44.61
N SER A 13 -2.44 -6.93 -45.51
CA SER A 13 -3.24 -5.72 -45.33
C SER A 13 -4.18 -5.84 -44.13
N SER A 14 -4.81 -6.99 -43.95
CA SER A 14 -5.70 -7.24 -42.80
C SER A 14 -4.93 -7.25 -41.49
N ASP A 15 -3.75 -7.87 -41.45
CA ASP A 15 -2.90 -7.87 -40.27
C ASP A 15 -2.37 -6.47 -39.96
N GLY A 16 -2.01 -5.69 -40.99
CA GLY A 16 -1.60 -4.29 -40.84
C GLY A 16 -2.69 -3.43 -40.21
N GLN A 17 -3.93 -3.58 -40.68
CA GLN A 17 -5.08 -2.87 -40.10
C GLN A 17 -5.32 -3.30 -38.65
N ARG A 18 -5.31 -4.61 -38.37
CA ARG A 18 -5.50 -5.14 -37.02
C ARG A 18 -4.45 -4.59 -36.03
N LEU A 19 -3.17 -4.60 -36.41
CA LEU A 19 -2.09 -4.07 -35.58
C LEU A 19 -2.23 -2.56 -35.36
N SER A 20 -2.69 -1.83 -36.37
CA SER A 20 -2.98 -0.40 -36.24
C SER A 20 -4.09 -0.15 -35.21
N ASP A 21 -5.18 -0.92 -35.28
CA ASP A 21 -6.32 -0.81 -34.37
C ASP A 21 -5.91 -1.17 -32.93
N GLU A 22 -5.17 -2.27 -32.74
CA GLU A 22 -4.62 -2.69 -31.45
C GLU A 22 -3.69 -1.62 -30.86
N SER A 23 -2.79 -1.04 -31.67
CA SER A 23 -1.90 0.05 -31.26
C SER A 23 -2.66 1.29 -30.77
N LEU A 24 -3.75 1.63 -31.45
CA LEU A 24 -4.59 2.77 -31.11
C LEU A 24 -5.34 2.52 -29.80
N GLN A 25 -5.86 1.30 -29.58
CA GLN A 25 -6.46 0.91 -28.31
C GLN A 25 -5.46 0.98 -27.14
N ILE A 26 -4.23 0.49 -27.34
CA ILE A 26 -3.18 0.57 -26.33
C ILE A 26 -2.85 2.02 -25.98
N GLN A 27 -2.76 2.91 -26.98
CA GLN A 27 -2.52 4.34 -26.75
C GLN A 27 -3.62 5.01 -25.93
N ILE A 28 -4.87 4.54 -26.05
CA ILE A 28 -6.00 5.05 -25.27
C ILE A 28 -5.98 4.52 -23.84
N ILE A 29 -5.65 3.24 -23.63
CA ILE A 29 -5.75 2.58 -22.32
C ILE A 29 -4.54 2.89 -21.44
N LEU A 30 -3.35 3.04 -22.03
CA LEU A 30 -2.09 3.22 -21.28
C LEU A 30 -2.09 4.46 -20.36
N PRO A 31 -2.62 5.64 -20.75
CA PRO A 31 -2.71 6.80 -19.86
C PRO A 31 -3.58 6.52 -18.63
N THR A 32 -4.74 5.88 -18.82
CA THR A 32 -5.66 5.53 -17.73
C THR A 32 -4.98 4.59 -16.74
N LEU A 33 -4.31 3.54 -17.24
CA LEU A 33 -3.56 2.62 -16.38
C LEU A 33 -2.43 3.32 -15.61
N LYS A 34 -1.73 4.26 -16.24
CA LYS A 34 -0.70 5.05 -15.56
C LYS A 34 -1.28 5.93 -14.45
N GLU A 35 -2.45 6.53 -14.68
CA GLU A 35 -3.14 7.33 -13.69
C GLU A 35 -3.62 6.47 -12.51
N GLU A 36 -4.27 5.34 -12.78
CA GLU A 36 -4.72 4.38 -11.75
C GLU A 36 -3.55 3.84 -10.93
N LEU A 37 -2.44 3.47 -11.58
CA LEU A 37 -1.23 3.03 -10.88
C LEU A 37 -0.67 4.12 -9.98
N SER A 38 -0.70 5.38 -10.42
CA SER A 38 -0.24 6.52 -9.62
C SER A 38 -1.12 6.74 -8.39
N LYS A 39 -2.45 6.59 -8.53
CA LYS A 39 -3.40 6.65 -7.41
C LYS A 39 -3.18 5.52 -6.40
N VAL A 40 -2.98 4.30 -6.88
CA VAL A 40 -2.68 3.15 -6.01
C VAL A 40 -1.37 3.37 -5.26
N LYS A 41 -0.33 3.85 -5.95
CA LYS A 41 0.95 4.16 -5.31
C LYS A 41 0.79 5.19 -4.19
N LEU A 42 0.06 6.29 -4.45
CA LEU A 42 -0.20 7.32 -3.45
C LEU A 42 -0.97 6.74 -2.24
N SER A 43 -2.00 5.94 -2.48
CA SER A 43 -2.80 5.31 -1.43
C SER A 43 -1.96 4.37 -0.55
N VAL A 44 -1.00 3.65 -1.14
CA VAL A 44 -0.06 2.80 -0.39
C VAL A 44 0.89 3.64 0.46
N GLU A 45 1.42 4.74 -0.08
CA GLU A 45 2.29 5.67 0.66
C GLU A 45 1.57 6.29 1.85
N GLU A 46 0.34 6.76 1.66
CA GLU A 46 -0.52 7.32 2.72
C GLU A 46 -0.86 6.27 3.79
N SER A 47 -1.24 5.06 3.38
CA SER A 47 -1.54 3.96 4.31
C SER A 47 -0.32 3.59 5.14
N ASN A 48 0.87 3.56 4.53
CA ASN A 48 2.10 3.26 5.23
C ASN A 48 2.46 4.36 6.24
N ALA A 49 2.30 5.64 5.87
CA ALA A 49 2.51 6.76 6.79
C ALA A 49 1.53 6.70 7.98
N PHE A 50 0.25 6.37 7.73
CA PHE A 50 -0.74 6.17 8.76
C PHE A 50 -0.33 5.03 9.73
N LEU A 51 0.07 3.87 9.21
CA LEU A 51 0.52 2.74 10.03
C LEU A 51 1.75 3.08 10.88
N GLN A 52 2.68 3.88 10.36
CA GLN A 52 3.81 4.37 11.15
C GLN A 52 3.35 5.26 12.31
N GLY A 53 2.38 6.14 12.08
CA GLY A 53 1.76 6.96 13.13
C GLY A 53 1.05 6.10 14.19
N VAL A 54 0.30 5.09 13.77
CA VAL A 54 -0.36 4.14 14.70
C VAL A 54 0.67 3.40 15.55
N ARG A 55 1.76 2.93 14.95
CA ARG A 55 2.84 2.24 15.66
C ARG A 55 3.49 3.14 16.71
N TYR A 56 3.80 4.39 16.36
CA TYR A 56 4.34 5.36 17.30
C TYR A 56 3.41 5.57 18.51
N ASN A 57 2.11 5.74 18.26
CA ASN A 57 1.13 5.88 19.33
C ASN A 57 1.04 4.62 20.20
N GLN A 58 1.12 3.43 19.60
CA GLN A 58 1.14 2.17 20.33
C GLN A 58 2.37 2.06 21.24
N ASP A 59 3.54 2.49 20.77
CA ASP A 59 4.77 2.47 21.56
C ASP A 59 4.66 3.41 22.78
N ILE A 60 4.09 4.61 22.62
CA ILE A 60 3.80 5.52 23.74
C ILE A 60 2.85 4.86 24.75
N LEU A 61 1.73 4.31 24.29
CA LEU A 61 0.75 3.69 25.18
C LEU A 61 1.33 2.50 25.95
N ASN A 62 2.20 1.71 25.32
CA ASN A 62 2.90 0.61 25.99
C ASN A 62 3.86 1.14 27.07
N GLN A 63 4.55 2.24 26.80
CA GLN A 63 5.43 2.89 27.78
C GLN A 63 4.62 3.44 28.97
N ASP A 64 3.49 4.09 28.71
CA ASP A 64 2.60 4.62 29.74
C ASP A 64 2.02 3.50 30.61
N LEU A 65 1.60 2.38 30.00
CA LEU A 65 1.12 1.20 30.71
C LEU A 65 2.20 0.60 31.60
N ALA A 66 3.43 0.45 31.09
CA ALA A 66 4.55 -0.06 31.89
C ALA A 66 4.84 0.87 33.09
N SER A 67 4.84 2.19 32.88
CA SER A 67 5.04 3.16 33.97
C SER A 67 3.91 3.12 35.01
N LEU A 68 2.66 2.95 34.56
CA LEU A 68 1.52 2.83 35.47
C LEU A 68 1.61 1.55 36.30
N GLN A 69 2.02 0.44 35.68
CA GLN A 69 2.19 -0.84 36.35
C GLN A 69 3.30 -0.77 37.42
N GLU A 70 4.44 -0.15 37.10
CA GLU A 70 5.51 0.10 38.07
C GLU A 70 5.01 0.90 39.28
N LYS A 71 4.26 1.99 39.05
CA LYS A 71 3.67 2.77 40.15
C LYS A 71 2.70 1.96 41.00
N ILE A 72 1.87 1.12 40.39
CA ILE A 72 0.93 0.26 41.12
C ILE A 72 1.71 -0.74 41.99
N ASP A 73 2.75 -1.37 41.43
CA ASP A 73 3.58 -2.33 42.15
C ASP A 73 4.32 -1.68 43.33
N ASP A 74 4.82 -0.46 43.17
CA ASP A 74 5.38 0.35 44.26
C ASP A 74 4.36 0.61 45.37
N PHE A 75 3.15 1.04 45.01
CA PHE A 75 2.07 1.26 46.00
C PHE A 75 1.68 -0.03 46.75
N LEU A 76 1.65 -1.17 46.06
CA LEU A 76 1.31 -2.46 46.65
C LEU A 76 2.43 -3.00 47.55
N HIS A 77 3.70 -2.79 47.20
CA HIS A 77 4.84 -3.19 48.04
C HIS A 77 4.91 -2.38 49.35
N VAL A 78 4.60 -1.08 49.30
CA VAL A 78 4.57 -0.23 50.51
C VAL A 78 3.42 -0.64 51.47
N SER A 79 2.36 -1.27 50.95
CA SER A 79 1.21 -1.73 51.73
C SER A 79 1.47 -3.06 52.47
N TYR A 80 2.25 -3.99 51.90
CA TYR A 80 2.38 -5.36 52.42
C TYR A 80 3.30 -5.48 53.65
N ASP A 81 4.26 -4.57 53.83
CA ASP A 81 5.16 -4.52 55.01
C ASP A 81 4.64 -3.65 56.16
N GLY A 82 3.37 -3.23 56.11
CA GLY A 82 2.66 -2.62 57.24
C GLY A 82 3.18 -1.26 57.72
N THR A 83 4.12 -0.63 57.01
CA THR A 83 4.67 0.68 57.40
C THR A 83 4.65 1.65 56.23
N LEU A 84 3.62 2.51 56.22
CA LEU A 84 3.57 3.70 55.38
C LEU A 84 4.64 4.70 55.86
N VAL A 85 5.74 4.82 55.11
CA VAL A 85 6.65 5.97 55.25
C VAL A 85 6.24 7.01 54.22
N TRP A 86 5.45 8.01 54.65
CA TRP A 86 5.26 9.26 53.91
C TRP A 86 6.53 10.11 53.98
N LYS A 87 6.95 10.68 52.85
CA LYS A 87 7.79 11.89 52.84
C LYS A 87 6.91 13.11 52.64
#